data_AF-A0A8H7RF16-F1
#
_entry.id   AF-A0A8H7RF16-F1
#
_cell.length_a   1.000
_cell.length_b   1.000
_cell.length_c   1.000
_cell.angle_alpha   90.00
_cell.angle_beta   90.00
_cell.angle_gamma   90.00
#
_symmetry.space_group_name_H-M   'P 1'
#
loop_
_entity.id
_entity.type
_entity.pdbx_description
1 polymer ?
#
loop_
_entity_poly.entity_id
_entity_poly.type
_entity_poly.pdbx_seq_one_letter_code
_entity_poly.pdbx_strand_id
1 'polypeptide(L)'
;MEAHSSEELEIRRCSGKERAYYVGTNRRATYMERLKTQQNVKTIETDLPTAKTVNNEKFQERIRYLIVHLPRLFQFYSYKSAPFRFNEYQGRQRANAEMANIVINGRGRG
;
A
#
# COMPACT_ATOMS: atom_id res chain seq x y z
N MET A 1 46.64 -21.37 16.47
CA MET A 1 45.39 -21.93 15.91
C MET A 1 44.28 -21.45 16.84
N GLU A 2 43.85 -20.20 16.66
CA GLU A 2 42.86 -19.56 17.54
C GLU A 2 41.46 -20.03 17.16
N ALA A 3 40.75 -20.54 18.16
CA ALA A 3 39.38 -21.00 18.04
C ALA A 3 38.47 -19.79 17.81
N HIS A 4 37.88 -19.71 16.61
CA HIS A 4 36.76 -18.81 16.35
C HIS A 4 35.63 -19.15 17.30
N SER A 5 35.37 -18.30 18.29
CA SER A 5 34.14 -18.39 19.08
C SER A 5 32.98 -18.10 18.13
N SER A 6 32.12 -19.09 17.91
CA SER A 6 30.83 -18.88 17.27
C SER A 6 30.06 -17.86 18.11
N GLU A 7 30.07 -16.60 17.69
CA GLU A 7 29.08 -15.63 18.13
C GLU A 7 27.71 -16.24 17.80
N GLU A 8 26.92 -16.53 18.83
CA GLU A 8 25.51 -16.86 18.67
C GLU A 8 24.84 -15.68 17.96
N LEU A 9 24.74 -15.76 16.64
CA LEU A 9 23.97 -14.84 15.83
C LEU A 9 22.50 -15.03 16.25
N GLU A 10 22.03 -14.19 17.17
CA GLU A 10 20.64 -14.11 17.55
C GLU A 10 19.83 -13.85 16.28
N ILE A 11 19.13 -14.88 15.78
CA ILE A 11 18.40 -14.81 14.50
C ILE A 11 17.18 -13.90 14.70
N ARG A 12 17.40 -12.59 14.59
CA ARG A 12 16.31 -11.61 14.61
C ARG A 12 15.49 -11.78 13.34
N ARG A 13 14.21 -12.10 13.51
CA ARG A 13 13.23 -12.17 12.41
C ARG A 13 12.43 -10.87 12.35
N CYS A 14 12.15 -10.40 11.14
CA CYS A 14 11.24 -9.28 10.96
C CYS A 14 9.79 -9.75 10.88
N SER A 15 8.94 -9.17 11.72
CA SER A 15 7.49 -9.37 11.67
C SER A 15 6.87 -8.67 10.47
N GLY A 16 5.72 -9.18 9.99
CA GLY A 16 4.94 -8.50 8.94
C GLY A 16 4.56 -7.06 9.30
N LYS A 17 4.38 -6.74 10.59
CA LYS A 17 4.11 -5.38 11.08
C LYS A 17 5.33 -4.46 10.94
N GLU A 18 6.52 -4.95 11.30
CA GLU A 18 7.78 -4.22 11.12
C GLU A 18 8.07 -4.00 9.63
N ARG A 19 7.85 -5.01 8.79
CA ARG A 19 7.97 -4.86 7.34
C ARG A 19 7.02 -3.79 6.80
N ALA A 20 5.75 -3.79 7.20
CA ALA A 20 4.79 -2.78 6.77
C ALA A 20 5.18 -1.36 7.23
N TYR A 21 5.81 -1.25 8.40
CA TYR A 21 6.37 0.01 8.90
C TYR A 21 7.53 0.50 8.02
N TYR A 22 8.52 -0.35 7.72
CA TYR A 22 9.64 0.00 6.83
C TYR A 22 9.19 0.35 5.42
N VAL A 23 8.20 -0.37 4.88
CA VAL A 23 7.62 -0.06 3.57
C VAL A 23 6.85 1.27 3.60
N GLY A 24 6.36 1.72 4.76
CA GLY A 24 5.58 2.94 4.92
C GLY A 24 4.10 2.78 4.53
N THR A 25 3.57 1.56 4.52
CA THR A 25 2.23 1.24 4.02
C THR A 25 1.13 2.00 4.77
N ASN A 26 1.18 2.02 6.10
CA ASN A 26 0.15 2.65 6.94
C ASN A 26 0.09 4.17 6.73
N ARG A 27 1.26 4.84 6.73
CA ARG A 27 1.34 6.30 6.52
C ARG A 27 0.75 6.72 5.18
N ARG A 28 1.03 5.93 4.11
CA ARG A 28 0.48 6.19 2.78
C ARG A 28 -1.02 5.91 2.71
N ALA A 29 -1.50 4.83 3.32
CA ALA A 29 -2.94 4.51 3.36
C ALA A 29 -3.74 5.66 3.99
N THR A 30 -3.27 6.19 5.14
CA THR A 30 -3.87 7.36 5.79
C THR A 30 -3.85 8.59 4.88
N TYR A 31 -2.74 8.85 4.19
CA TYR A 31 -2.64 9.98 3.27
C TYR A 31 -3.60 9.85 2.07
N MET A 32 -3.71 8.65 1.50
CA MET A 32 -4.64 8.37 0.40
C MET A 32 -6.09 8.57 0.83
N GLU A 33 -6.48 8.10 2.01
CA GLU A 33 -7.83 8.34 2.55
C GLU A 33 -8.15 9.83 2.69
N ARG A 34 -7.18 10.64 3.16
CA ARG A 34 -7.33 12.09 3.24
C ARG A 34 -7.52 12.71 1.86
N LEU A 35 -6.69 12.32 0.89
CA LEU A 35 -6.80 12.82 -0.48
C LEU A 35 -8.11 12.41 -1.16
N LYS A 36 -8.59 11.18 -0.93
CA LYS A 36 -9.88 10.71 -1.42
C LYS A 36 -11.03 11.54 -0.86
N THR A 37 -10.95 11.84 0.43
CA THR A 37 -11.94 12.68 1.12
C THR A 37 -11.94 14.10 0.57
N GLN A 38 -10.76 14.72 0.44
CA GLN A 38 -10.63 16.09 -0.11
C GLN A 38 -11.14 16.22 -1.56
N GLN A 39 -11.05 15.15 -2.34
CA GLN A 39 -11.45 15.15 -3.75
C GLN A 39 -12.85 14.58 -3.98
N ASN A 40 -13.61 14.31 -2.91
CA ASN A 40 -14.92 13.66 -2.93
C ASN A 40 -14.94 12.29 -3.64
N VAL A 41 -13.78 11.65 -3.78
CA VAL A 41 -13.68 10.31 -4.37
C VAL A 41 -14.25 9.26 -3.42
N LYS A 42 -14.08 9.46 -2.11
CA LYS A 42 -14.61 8.55 -1.09
C LYS A 42 -16.14 8.45 -1.14
N THR A 43 -16.82 9.58 -1.33
CA THR A 43 -18.27 9.63 -1.50
C THR A 43 -18.68 8.88 -2.76
N ILE A 44 -18.00 9.16 -3.89
CA ILE A 44 -18.25 8.47 -5.15
C ILE A 44 -18.11 6.94 -5.02
N GLU A 45 -17.08 6.47 -4.31
CA GLU A 45 -16.84 5.04 -4.04
C GLU A 45 -17.88 4.42 -3.11
N THR A 46 -18.38 5.18 -2.14
CA THR A 46 -19.36 4.71 -1.15
C THR A 46 -20.75 4.58 -1.76
N ASP A 47 -21.10 5.53 -2.62
CA ASP A 47 -22.40 5.58 -3.30
C ASP A 47 -22.46 4.69 -4.55
N LEU A 48 -21.32 4.09 -4.96
CA LEU A 48 -21.24 3.20 -6.11
C LEU A 48 -22.08 1.93 -5.88
N PRO A 49 -23.09 1.66 -6.74
CA PRO A 49 -23.88 0.45 -6.61
C PRO A 49 -23.03 -0.83 -6.77
N THR A 50 -23.41 -1.88 -6.04
CA THR A 50 -22.67 -3.15 -6.05
C THR A 50 -22.68 -3.81 -7.43
N ALA A 51 -21.53 -4.35 -7.84
CA ALA A 51 -21.41 -5.13 -9.07
C ALA A 51 -22.05 -6.52 -8.97
N LYS A 52 -22.22 -7.03 -7.74
CA LYS A 52 -22.75 -8.38 -7.50
C LYS A 52 -24.27 -8.33 -7.41
N THR A 53 -24.91 -8.22 -8.57
CA THR A 53 -26.38 -8.21 -8.66
C THR A 53 -26.83 -9.06 -9.83
N VAL A 54 -27.91 -9.84 -9.61
CA VAL A 54 -28.63 -10.57 -10.66
C VAL A 54 -29.68 -9.69 -11.36
N ASN A 55 -29.92 -8.48 -10.83
CA ASN A 55 -30.87 -7.54 -11.38
C ASN A 55 -30.19 -6.64 -12.44
N ASN A 56 -30.66 -6.75 -13.69
CA ASN A 56 -30.14 -5.98 -14.82
C ASN A 56 -30.29 -4.46 -14.67
N GLU A 57 -31.38 -3.97 -14.04
CA GLU A 57 -31.60 -2.54 -13.84
C GLU A 57 -30.56 -1.96 -12.88
N LYS A 58 -30.28 -2.66 -11.77
CA LYS A 58 -29.22 -2.27 -10.82
C LYS A 58 -27.84 -2.30 -11.46
N PHE A 59 -27.60 -3.24 -12.37
CA PHE A 59 -26.35 -3.29 -13.12
C PHE A 59 -26.22 -2.11 -14.11
N GLN A 60 -27.31 -1.75 -14.80
CA GLN A 60 -27.34 -0.57 -15.67
C GLN A 60 -27.17 0.74 -14.89
N GLU A 61 -27.81 0.87 -13.73
CA GLU A 61 -27.64 2.00 -12.82
C GLU A 61 -26.17 2.16 -12.42
N ARG A 62 -25.51 1.05 -12.05
CA ARG A 62 -24.07 1.03 -11.77
C ARG A 62 -23.24 1.52 -12.96
N ILE A 63 -23.53 1.07 -14.17
CA ILE A 63 -22.81 1.51 -15.38
C ILE A 63 -22.98 3.01 -15.60
N ARG A 64 -24.22 3.52 -15.50
CA ARG A 64 -24.51 4.95 -15.66
C ARG A 64 -23.74 5.77 -14.63
N TYR A 65 -23.77 5.34 -13.37
CA TYR A 65 -23.04 5.98 -12.28
C TYR A 65 -21.53 6.00 -12.54
N LEU A 66 -20.95 4.88 -13.00
CA LEU A 66 -19.53 4.82 -13.35
C LEU A 66 -19.17 5.74 -14.51
N ILE A 67 -19.97 5.80 -15.56
CA ILE A 67 -19.70 6.68 -16.72
C ILE A 67 -19.69 8.14 -16.29
N VAL A 68 -20.65 8.57 -15.46
CA VAL A 68 -20.75 9.94 -14.96
C VAL A 68 -19.52 10.32 -14.12
N HIS A 69 -19.03 9.42 -13.29
CA HIS A 69 -17.90 9.69 -12.40
C HIS A 69 -16.53 9.27 -12.94
N LEU A 70 -16.49 8.64 -14.12
CA LEU A 70 -15.28 8.11 -14.75
C LEU A 70 -14.17 9.16 -14.86
N PRO A 71 -14.41 10.40 -15.32
CA PRO A 71 -13.35 11.39 -15.48
C PRO A 71 -12.67 11.73 -14.15
N ARG A 72 -13.46 11.85 -13.07
CA ARG A 72 -12.96 12.19 -11.73
C ARG A 72 -12.21 11.03 -11.10
N LEU A 73 -12.72 9.82 -11.24
CA LEU A 73 -12.03 8.60 -10.83
C LEU A 73 -10.72 8.43 -11.60
N PHE A 74 -10.74 8.65 -12.92
CA PHE A 74 -9.55 8.57 -13.75
C PHE A 74 -8.52 9.61 -13.34
N GLN A 75 -8.89 10.88 -13.18
CA GLN A 75 -7.98 11.94 -12.74
C GLN A 75 -7.31 11.61 -11.39
N PHE A 76 -8.07 11.04 -10.44
CA PHE A 76 -7.52 10.63 -9.15
C PHE A 76 -6.56 9.44 -9.28
N TYR A 77 -6.97 8.38 -9.97
CA TYR A 77 -6.23 7.12 -10.03
C TYR A 77 -5.15 7.05 -11.11
N SER A 78 -5.19 7.88 -12.16
CA SER A 78 -4.16 7.90 -13.21
C SER A 78 -3.05 8.89 -12.87
N TYR A 79 -3.40 10.14 -12.56
CA TYR A 79 -2.43 11.21 -12.38
C TYR A 79 -1.85 11.24 -10.96
N LYS A 80 -2.71 11.14 -9.94
CA LYS A 80 -2.25 11.23 -8.54
C LYS A 80 -1.69 9.92 -8.02
N SER A 81 -1.98 8.77 -8.66
CA SER A 81 -1.47 7.48 -8.19
C SER A 81 -0.02 7.16 -8.58
N ALA A 82 0.49 7.74 -9.66
CA ALA A 82 1.81 7.41 -10.19
C ALA A 82 2.96 7.69 -9.19
N PRO A 83 3.01 8.86 -8.51
CA PRO A 83 4.00 9.10 -7.45
C PRO A 83 3.87 8.10 -6.29
N PHE A 84 2.67 7.63 -5.97
CA PHE A 84 2.48 6.64 -4.91
C PHE A 84 3.00 5.26 -5.29
N ARG A 85 2.79 4.82 -6.55
CA ARG A 85 3.36 3.57 -7.05
C ARG A 85 4.88 3.59 -7.00
N PHE A 86 5.50 4.71 -7.36
CA PHE A 86 6.94 4.90 -7.24
C PHE A 86 7.41 4.85 -5.78
N ASN A 87 6.72 5.57 -4.89
CA ASN A 87 7.02 5.56 -3.46
C ASN A 87 6.84 4.17 -2.82
N GLU A 88 5.88 3.38 -3.31
CA GLU A 88 5.67 2.00 -2.89
C GLU A 88 6.85 1.11 -3.29
N TYR A 89 7.29 1.21 -4.54
CA TYR A 89 8.48 0.52 -5.01
C TYR A 89 9.70 0.87 -4.15
N GLN A 90 9.96 2.16 -3.92
CA GLN A 90 11.08 2.59 -3.06
C GLN A 90 10.94 2.13 -1.61
N GLY A 91 9.71 2.10 -1.06
CA GLY A 91 9.45 1.58 0.27
C GLY A 91 9.76 0.09 0.37
N ARG A 92 9.37 -0.69 -0.64
CA ARG A 92 9.68 -2.12 -0.72
C ARG A 92 11.19 -2.36 -0.82
N GLN A 93 11.90 -1.57 -1.63
CA GLN A 93 13.36 -1.70 -1.73
C GLN A 93 14.07 -1.37 -0.42
N ARG A 94 13.68 -0.29 0.26
CA ARG A 94 14.21 0.03 1.60
C ARG A 94 13.93 -1.07 2.60
N ALA A 95 12.71 -1.58 2.66
CA ALA A 95 12.37 -2.67 3.55
C ALA A 95 13.23 -3.91 3.25
N ASN A 96 13.39 -4.30 1.99
CA ASN A 96 14.24 -5.43 1.62
C ASN A 96 15.71 -5.23 2.03
N ALA A 97 16.25 -4.02 1.88
CA ALA A 97 17.60 -3.68 2.32
C ALA A 97 17.74 -3.79 3.85
N GLU A 98 16.78 -3.28 4.62
CA GLU A 98 16.77 -3.44 6.07
C GLU A 98 16.65 -4.91 6.49
N MET A 99 15.86 -5.71 5.75
CA MET A 99 15.74 -7.14 6.03
C MET A 99 17.06 -7.88 5.79
N ALA A 100 17.73 -7.57 4.68
CA ALA A 100 19.04 -8.13 4.38
C ALA A 100 20.07 -7.76 5.48
N ASN A 101 20.05 -6.51 5.95
CA ASN A 101 20.93 -6.06 7.04
C ASN A 101 20.66 -6.81 8.35
N ILE A 102 19.40 -7.06 8.71
CA ILE A 102 19.06 -7.84 9.91
C ILE A 102 19.59 -9.28 9.80
N VAL A 103 19.46 -9.90 8.63
CA VAL A 103 19.93 -11.28 8.38
C VAL A 103 21.46 -11.37 8.42
N ILE A 104 22.16 -10.40 7.82
CA ILE A 104 23.63 -10.45 7.66
C ILE A 104 24.35 -9.98 8.93
N ASN A 105 23.84 -8.92 9.59
CA ASN A 105 24.56 -8.22 10.65
C ASN A 105 23.88 -8.28 12.04
N GLY A 106 22.72 -8.94 12.16
CA GLY A 106 21.94 -9.01 13.41
C GLY A 106 21.33 -7.68 13.90
N ARG A 107 21.66 -6.54 13.26
CA ARG A 107 21.21 -5.18 13.66
C ARG A 107 20.46 -4.50 12.52
N GLY A 108 19.19 -4.15 12.78
CA GLY A 108 18.42 -3.18 11.97
C GLY A 108 18.58 -1.78 12.57
N ARG A 109 18.68 -0.75 11.72
CA ARG A 109 18.72 0.64 12.22
C ARG A 109 17.32 1.01 12.72
N GLY A 110 17.18 1.12 14.04
CA GLY A 110 16.00 1.65 14.71
C GLY A 110 15.90 3.17 14.58
#